data_AF-A0A935HQP3-F1
#
_entry.id   AF-A0A935HQP3-F1
#
_cell.length_a   1.000
_cell.length_b   1.000
_cell.length_c   1.000
_cell.angle_alpha   90.00
_cell.angle_beta   90.00
_cell.angle_gamma   90.00
#
_symmetry.space_group_name_H-M   'P 1'
#
loop_
_entity.id
_entity.type
_entity.pdbx_description
1 polymer ?
#
loop_
_entity_poly.entity_id
_entity_poly.type
_entity_poly.pdbx_seq_one_letter_code
_entity_poly.pdbx_strand_id
1 'polypeptide(L)'
;MNLKKTFLLIFLLLVGLWAGAQDQSYADCLSKTASKWGAPCEKCEYYTEIFKRDFSGTYQIDLQNVCSDMIEVKVAMQEQNGQWRTFPIKALGPKETMNAFACQGTGKYMYWVRKVNDTEILLPSDQEILTEYRQR
;
A
#
# COMPACT_ATOMS: atom_id res chain seq x y z
N MET A 1 -32.27 41.96 21.94
CA MET A 1 -31.35 40.81 21.77
C MET A 1 -29.97 41.25 22.19
N ASN A 2 -29.32 40.54 23.12
CA ASN A 2 -28.13 41.02 23.83
C ASN A 2 -26.89 40.82 22.94
N LEU A 3 -26.24 41.90 22.48
CA LEU A 3 -25.13 41.86 21.51
C LEU A 3 -23.98 40.92 21.94
N LYS A 4 -23.76 40.78 23.25
CA LYS A 4 -22.81 39.81 23.84
C LYS A 4 -23.18 38.35 23.58
N LYS A 5 -24.47 38.00 23.59
CA LYS A 5 -24.94 36.63 23.32
C LYS A 5 -24.75 36.28 21.85
N THR A 6 -24.91 37.26 20.94
CA THR A 6 -24.70 37.07 19.50
C THR A 6 -23.22 36.81 19.19
N PHE A 7 -22.30 37.54 19.81
CA PHE A 7 -20.86 37.29 19.66
C PHE A 7 -20.43 35.92 20.19
N LEU A 8 -20.99 35.49 21.32
CA LEU A 8 -20.69 34.17 21.90
C LEU A 8 -21.16 33.03 20.98
N LEU A 9 -22.33 33.18 20.36
CA LEU A 9 -22.88 32.22 19.39
C LEU A 9 -22.04 32.13 18.11
N ILE A 10 -21.58 33.27 17.58
CA ILE A 10 -20.72 33.31 16.39
C ILE A 10 -19.35 32.66 16.69
N PHE A 11 -18.78 32.92 17.87
CA PHE A 11 -17.52 32.32 18.29
C PHE A 11 -17.63 30.79 18.44
N LEU A 12 -18.72 30.28 19.04
CA LEU A 12 -18.98 28.84 19.16
C LEU A 12 -19.18 28.16 17.79
N LEU A 13 -19.84 28.84 16.84
CA LEU A 13 -20.00 28.34 15.47
C LEU A 13 -18.67 28.26 14.70
N LEU A 14 -17.77 29.22 14.93
CA LEU A 14 -16.44 29.22 14.30
C LEU A 14 -15.53 28.10 14.82
N VAL A 15 -15.66 27.69 16.09
CA VAL A 15 -14.89 26.58 16.66
C VAL A 15 -15.39 25.21 16.15
N GLY A 16 -16.69 25.07 15.86
CA GLY A 16 -17.27 23.82 15.33
C GLY A 16 -16.85 23.46 13.90
N LEU A 17 -16.39 24.44 13.11
CA LEU A 17 -15.95 24.23 11.72
C LEU A 17 -14.53 23.64 11.60
N TRP A 18 -13.82 23.48 12.71
CA TRP A 18 -12.48 22.87 12.74
C TRP A 18 -12.50 21.35 13.02
N ALA A 19 -13.68 20.74 13.10
CA ALA A 19 -13.81 19.29 13.07
C ALA A 19 -13.67 18.80 11.62
N GLY A 20 -12.46 18.82 11.10
CA GLY A 20 -12.14 18.08 9.87
C GLY A 20 -12.42 16.61 10.12
N ALA A 21 -13.23 15.98 9.27
CA ALA A 21 -13.28 14.53 9.19
C ALA A 21 -11.87 14.05 8.82
N GLN A 22 -11.09 13.61 9.81
CA GLN A 22 -9.83 12.93 9.56
C GLN A 22 -10.20 11.55 9.05
N ASP A 23 -10.30 11.44 7.72
CA ASP A 23 -10.29 10.18 7.02
C ASP A 23 -9.03 9.42 7.48
N GLN A 24 -9.22 8.42 8.34
CA GLN A 24 -8.11 7.74 8.99
C GLN A 24 -7.42 6.89 7.93
N SER A 25 -6.29 7.38 7.43
CA SER A 25 -5.50 6.65 6.44
C SER A 25 -4.94 5.37 7.08
N TYR A 26 -5.57 4.24 6.80
CA TYR A 26 -5.06 2.91 7.19
C TYR A 26 -3.73 2.56 6.49
N ALA A 27 -3.21 3.41 5.59
CA ALA A 27 -1.90 3.23 4.98
C ALA A 27 -0.77 3.17 6.02
N ASP A 28 -0.93 3.86 7.15
CA ASP A 28 0.05 3.85 8.26
C ASP A 28 0.07 2.51 9.02
N CYS A 29 -0.96 1.67 8.85
CA CYS A 29 -1.00 0.33 9.43
C CYS A 29 -0.11 -0.68 8.71
N LEU A 30 0.40 -0.36 7.51
CA LEU A 30 1.28 -1.26 6.77
C LEU A 30 2.71 -0.73 6.78
N SER A 31 3.62 -1.48 7.39
CA SER A 31 5.03 -1.11 7.48
C SER A 31 5.92 -2.10 6.74
N LYS A 32 6.94 -1.61 6.04
CA LYS A 32 7.97 -2.45 5.42
C LYS A 32 8.95 -2.93 6.49
N THR A 33 8.99 -4.24 6.71
CA THR A 33 9.87 -4.86 7.72
C THR A 33 11.19 -5.35 7.13
N ALA A 34 11.21 -5.73 5.84
CA ALA A 34 12.42 -6.14 5.15
C ALA A 34 12.37 -5.82 3.65
N SER A 35 13.55 -5.71 3.04
CA SER A 35 13.74 -5.70 1.59
C SER A 35 15.05 -6.37 1.23
N LYS A 36 15.06 -7.14 0.14
CA LYS A 36 16.22 -7.92 -0.30
C LYS A 36 16.29 -8.02 -1.82
N TRP A 37 17.50 -7.95 -2.34
CA TRP A 37 17.83 -8.28 -3.73
C TRP A 37 18.41 -9.70 -3.79
N GLY A 38 18.30 -10.38 -4.93
CA GLY A 38 18.90 -11.70 -5.09
C GLY A 38 18.12 -12.84 -4.43
N ALA A 39 16.91 -12.60 -3.95
CA ALA A 39 16.14 -13.61 -3.23
C ALA A 39 15.67 -14.74 -4.17
N PRO A 40 15.87 -16.01 -3.80
CA PRO A 40 15.34 -17.13 -4.59
C PRO A 40 13.84 -17.00 -4.78
N CYS A 41 13.39 -17.02 -6.04
CA CYS A 41 11.99 -16.90 -6.37
C CYS A 41 11.62 -17.85 -7.52
N GLU A 42 10.81 -18.87 -7.22
CA GLU A 42 10.35 -19.87 -8.21
C GLU A 42 9.52 -19.25 -9.33
N LYS A 43 8.94 -18.06 -9.12
CA LYS A 43 8.18 -17.33 -10.12
C LYS A 43 9.06 -16.46 -11.04
N CYS A 44 10.37 -16.43 -10.79
CA CYS A 44 11.35 -15.60 -11.48
C CYS A 44 12.48 -16.47 -12.04
N GLU A 45 12.12 -17.48 -12.82
CA GLU A 45 13.12 -18.36 -13.44
C GLU A 45 13.80 -17.66 -14.62
N TYR A 46 14.96 -17.06 -14.35
CA TYR A 46 15.89 -16.64 -15.39
C TYR A 46 17.10 -17.59 -15.38
N TYR A 47 17.43 -18.14 -16.54
CA TYR A 47 18.56 -19.04 -16.68
C TYR A 47 19.71 -18.30 -17.35
N THR A 48 20.89 -18.40 -16.75
CA THR A 48 22.15 -17.97 -17.40
C THR A 48 22.62 -19.03 -18.39
N GLU A 49 23.63 -18.69 -19.21
CA GLU A 49 24.22 -19.56 -20.25
C GLU A 49 24.65 -20.96 -19.74
N ILE A 50 24.81 -21.13 -18.42
CA ILE A 50 25.23 -22.37 -17.76
C ILE A 50 24.04 -23.11 -17.11
N PHE A 51 22.80 -22.86 -17.54
CA PHE A 51 21.55 -23.41 -16.96
C PHE A 51 21.40 -23.17 -15.44
N LYS A 52 22.15 -22.22 -14.88
CA LYS A 52 22.05 -21.82 -13.48
C LYS A 52 20.97 -20.76 -13.36
N ARG A 53 20.02 -20.98 -12.44
CA ARG A 53 19.01 -19.98 -12.09
C ARG A 53 19.70 -18.75 -11.51
N ASP A 54 19.39 -17.60 -12.08
CA ASP A 54 19.85 -16.30 -11.63
C ASP A 54 18.68 -15.51 -11.06
N PHE A 55 18.82 -15.14 -9.79
CA PHE A 55 17.85 -14.36 -9.04
C PHE A 55 18.38 -12.96 -8.71
N SER A 56 19.55 -12.57 -9.23
CA SER A 56 20.20 -11.30 -8.91
C SER A 56 19.30 -10.08 -9.13
N GLY A 57 18.45 -10.12 -10.17
CA GLY A 57 17.46 -9.09 -10.47
C GLY A 57 16.20 -9.13 -9.60
N THR A 58 15.98 -10.19 -8.83
CA THR A 58 14.78 -10.32 -8.00
C THR A 58 14.85 -9.36 -6.82
N TYR A 59 13.87 -8.47 -6.73
CA TYR A 59 13.67 -7.58 -5.60
C TYR A 59 12.43 -8.02 -4.81
N GLN A 60 12.60 -8.27 -3.52
CA GLN A 60 11.54 -8.75 -2.64
C GLN A 60 11.41 -7.84 -1.43
N ILE A 61 10.16 -7.58 -1.01
CA ILE A 61 9.83 -6.83 0.21
C ILE A 61 8.90 -7.65 1.10
N ASP A 62 9.04 -7.43 2.41
CA ASP A 62 8.12 -7.94 3.42
C ASP A 62 7.38 -6.74 4.04
N LEU A 63 6.05 -6.83 4.06
CA LEU A 63 5.15 -5.83 4.61
C LEU A 63 4.39 -6.44 5.79
N GLN A 64 4.27 -5.72 6.90
CA GLN A 64 3.59 -6.17 8.11
C GLN A 64 2.46 -5.23 8.49
N ASN A 65 1.32 -5.78 8.91
CA ASN A 65 0.30 -5.03 9.61
C ASN A 65 0.76 -4.69 11.04
N VAL A 66 1.07 -3.42 11.30
CA VAL A 66 1.52 -2.96 12.63
C VAL A 66 0.36 -2.61 13.57
N CYS A 67 -0.84 -2.39 13.03
CA CYS A 67 -2.05 -2.06 13.76
C CYS A 67 -2.71 -3.30 14.41
N SER A 68 -3.67 -3.04 15.30
CA SER A 68 -4.51 -4.05 15.96
C SER A 68 -5.75 -4.44 15.18
N ASP A 69 -6.11 -3.68 14.15
CA ASP A 69 -7.22 -3.97 13.24
C ASP A 69 -6.78 -4.88 12.09
N MET A 70 -7.70 -5.66 11.55
CA MET A 70 -7.48 -6.38 10.30
C MET A 70 -7.61 -5.42 9.11
N ILE A 71 -6.65 -5.48 8.19
CA ILE A 71 -6.59 -4.61 7.01
C ILE A 71 -6.60 -5.44 5.73
N GLU A 72 -7.12 -4.89 4.64
CA GLU A 72 -6.94 -5.43 3.29
C GLU A 72 -5.87 -4.62 2.58
N VAL A 73 -4.97 -5.34 1.90
CA VAL A 73 -3.80 -4.76 1.27
C VAL A 73 -3.75 -5.16 -0.20
N LYS A 74 -3.58 -4.15 -1.06
CA LYS A 74 -3.21 -4.31 -2.47
C LYS A 74 -1.77 -3.85 -2.64
N VAL A 75 -0.94 -4.60 -3.35
CA VAL A 75 0.48 -4.27 -3.59
C VAL A 75 0.83 -4.44 -5.06
N ALA A 76 1.67 -3.55 -5.57
CA ALA A 76 2.28 -3.65 -6.89
C ALA A 76 3.78 -3.35 -6.82
N MET A 77 4.59 -4.12 -7.53
CA MET A 77 6.05 -4.01 -7.60
C MET A 77 6.44 -3.60 -9.02
N GLN A 78 7.36 -2.65 -9.17
CA GLN A 78 7.79 -2.21 -10.51
C GLN A 78 8.90 -3.11 -11.04
N GLU A 79 8.66 -3.69 -12.22
CA GLU A 79 9.64 -4.40 -13.02
C GLU A 79 10.50 -3.41 -13.82
N GLN A 80 11.69 -3.82 -14.23
CA GLN A 80 12.70 -2.98 -14.89
C GLN A 80 12.21 -2.42 -16.23
N ASN A 81 11.27 -3.11 -16.88
CA ASN A 81 10.61 -2.65 -18.10
C ASN A 81 9.54 -1.56 -17.85
N GLY A 82 9.37 -1.11 -16.60
CA GLY A 82 8.38 -0.12 -16.18
C GLY A 82 6.98 -0.68 -15.96
N GLN A 83 6.76 -1.99 -16.16
CA GLN A 83 5.47 -2.62 -15.88
C GLN A 83 5.32 -2.89 -14.37
N TRP A 84 4.08 -2.90 -13.92
CA TRP A 84 3.74 -3.23 -12.54
C TRP A 84 3.34 -4.70 -12.43
N ARG A 85 4.07 -5.46 -11.63
CA ARG A 85 3.65 -6.78 -11.16
C ARG A 85 2.71 -6.59 -9.98
N THR A 86 1.45 -6.96 -10.15
CA THR A 86 0.43 -6.81 -9.11
C THR A 86 0.25 -8.09 -8.30
N PHE A 87 -0.19 -7.93 -7.06
CA PHE A 87 -0.54 -9.02 -6.15
C PHE A 87 -2.04 -8.98 -5.84
N PRO A 88 -2.70 -10.13 -5.61
CA PRO A 88 -4.11 -10.14 -5.22
C PRO A 88 -4.30 -9.40 -3.89
N ILE A 89 -5.52 -8.88 -3.67
CA ILE A 89 -5.87 -8.27 -2.39
C ILE A 89 -5.76 -9.35 -1.31
N LYS A 90 -5.05 -9.03 -0.23
CA LYS A 90 -4.86 -9.94 0.90
C LYS A 90 -5.30 -9.25 2.19
N ALA A 91 -6.12 -9.94 2.99
CA ALA A 91 -6.40 -9.54 4.36
C ALA A 91 -5.22 -9.91 5.27
N LEU A 92 -4.77 -8.97 6.11
CA LEU A 92 -3.72 -9.16 7.11
C LEU A 92 -4.28 -8.90 8.49
N GLY A 93 -4.25 -9.91 9.34
CA GLY A 93 -4.47 -9.77 10.78
C GLY A 93 -3.36 -8.98 11.47
N PRO A 94 -3.52 -8.66 12.76
CA PRO A 94 -2.49 -7.95 13.53
C PRO A 94 -1.16 -8.70 13.50
N LYS A 95 -0.08 -7.99 13.19
CA LYS A 95 1.30 -8.52 13.07
C LYS A 95 1.51 -9.55 11.95
N GLU A 96 0.48 -9.89 11.17
CA GLU A 96 0.68 -10.71 9.97
C GLU A 96 1.50 -9.98 8.92
N THR A 97 2.23 -10.78 8.15
CA THR A 97 3.10 -10.31 7.09
C THR A 97 2.63 -10.80 5.72
N MET A 98 2.87 -10.00 4.70
CA MET A 98 2.83 -10.44 3.30
C MET A 98 4.15 -10.19 2.61
N ASN A 99 4.41 -11.03 1.61
CA ASN A 99 5.55 -10.89 0.74
C ASN A 99 5.11 -10.41 -0.64
N ALA A 100 5.87 -9.47 -1.21
CA ALA A 100 5.77 -9.05 -2.60
C ALA A 100 7.15 -9.02 -3.24
N PHE A 101 7.21 -9.24 -4.56
CA PHE A 101 8.47 -9.28 -5.30
C PHE A 101 8.30 -8.79 -6.74
N ALA A 102 9.38 -8.37 -7.38
CA ALA A 102 9.55 -8.20 -8.82
C ALA A 102 10.72 -9.07 -9.28
N CYS A 103 10.63 -9.66 -10.48
CA CYS A 103 11.65 -10.58 -10.98
C CYS A 103 12.89 -9.87 -11.49
N GLN A 104 12.69 -8.71 -12.11
CA GLN A 104 13.72 -7.76 -12.47
C GLN A 104 13.30 -6.43 -11.85
N GLY A 105 13.47 -6.28 -10.54
CA GLY A 105 12.92 -5.15 -9.81
C GLY A 105 13.64 -3.83 -10.07
N THR A 106 12.95 -2.72 -9.87
CA THR A 106 13.58 -1.38 -9.80
C THR A 106 13.81 -0.90 -8.36
N GLY A 107 13.33 -1.66 -7.36
CA GLY A 107 13.28 -1.22 -5.97
C GLY A 107 11.99 -0.46 -5.60
N LYS A 108 11.20 -0.03 -6.59
CA LYS A 108 9.94 0.70 -6.37
C LYS A 108 8.76 -0.24 -6.16
N TYR A 109 7.83 0.19 -5.33
CA TYR A 109 6.57 -0.48 -5.06
C TYR A 109 5.50 0.53 -4.68
N MET A 110 4.25 0.16 -4.88
CA MET A 110 3.07 0.88 -4.40
C MET A 110 2.19 -0.06 -3.60
N TYR A 111 1.45 0.50 -2.64
CA TYR A 111 0.50 -0.25 -1.85
C TYR A 111 -0.71 0.62 -1.51
N TRP A 112 -1.85 -0.05 -1.33
CA TRP A 112 -3.10 0.54 -0.90
C TRP A 112 -3.63 -0.30 0.24
N VAL A 113 -4.17 0.37 1.25
CA VAL A 113 -4.65 -0.27 2.48
C VAL A 113 -6.02 0.29 2.79
N ARG A 114 -6.92 -0.59 3.21
CA ARG A 114 -8.18 -0.23 3.86
C ARG A 114 -8.45 -1.14 5.04
N LYS A 115 -9.36 -0.76 5.92
CA LYS A 115 -9.87 -1.68 6.93
C LYS A 115 -10.70 -2.76 6.26
N VAL A 116 -10.66 -3.99 6.80
CA VAL A 116 -11.55 -5.06 6.32
C VAL A 116 -13.01 -4.64 6.45
N ASN A 117 -13.80 -4.93 5.40
CA ASN A 117 -15.21 -4.54 5.26
C ASN A 117 -15.49 -3.04 5.13
N ASP A 118 -14.45 -2.21 4.97
CA ASP A 118 -14.64 -0.83 4.56
C ASP A 118 -15.00 -0.78 3.07
N THR A 119 -16.26 -0.46 2.78
CA THR A 119 -16.78 -0.35 1.41
C THR A 119 -16.66 1.07 0.85
N GLU A 120 -16.28 2.05 1.66
CA GLU A 120 -16.12 3.44 1.23
C GLU A 120 -14.82 3.62 0.44
N ILE A 121 -13.77 2.88 0.83
CA ILE A 121 -12.48 2.87 0.14
C ILE A 121 -12.43 1.69 -0.84
N LEU A 122 -12.35 1.98 -2.14
CA LEU A 122 -12.12 0.97 -3.17
C LEU A 122 -10.62 0.79 -3.42
N LEU A 123 -10.12 -0.44 -3.24
CA LEU A 123 -8.76 -0.79 -3.64
C LEU A 123 -8.70 -0.93 -5.16
N PRO A 124 -7.62 -0.45 -5.81
CA PRO A 124 -7.52 -0.51 -7.26
C PRO A 124 -7.39 -1.95 -7.75
N SER A 125 -8.03 -2.21 -8.88
CA SER A 125 -7.92 -3.42 -9.67
C SER A 125 -6.53 -3.52 -10.34
N ASP A 126 -6.20 -4.73 -10.81
CA ASP A 126 -4.97 -4.94 -11.59
C ASP A 126 -4.95 -4.07 -12.85
N GLN A 127 -6.11 -3.94 -13.50
CA GLN A 127 -6.24 -3.15 -14.72
C GLN A 127 -5.95 -1.67 -14.47
N GLU A 128 -6.54 -1.09 -13.42
CA GLU A 128 -6.31 0.32 -13.06
C GLU A 128 -4.83 0.60 -12.75
N ILE A 129 -4.17 -0.31 -12.01
CA ILE A 129 -2.73 -0.19 -11.72
C ILE A 129 -1.92 -0.19 -13.02
N LEU A 130 -2.23 -1.09 -13.95
CA LEU A 130 -1.49 -1.24 -15.21
C LEU A 130 -1.72 -0.09 -16.21
N THR A 131 -2.83 0.63 -16.10
CA THR A 131 -3.19 1.74 -16.99
C THR A 131 -2.85 3.11 -16.41
N GLU A 132 -3.24 3.39 -15.16
CA GLU A 132 -3.16 4.73 -14.57
C GLU A 132 -1.81 5.00 -13.91
N TYR A 133 -1.16 3.95 -13.40
CA TYR A 133 0.06 4.09 -12.62
C TYR A 133 1.33 3.72 -13.39
N ARG A 134 1.22 3.41 -14.69
CA ARG A 134 2.34 2.95 -15.54
C ARG A 134 3.59 3.84 -15.49
N GLN A 135 3.42 5.15 -15.29
CA GLN A 135 4.53 6.12 -15.32
C GLN A 135 5.03 6.60 -13.94
N ARG A 136 4.47 6.11 -12.82
CA ARG A 136 4.96 6.45 -11.47
C ARG A 136 6.22 5.64 -11.11
#